data_AF-A0A3D4BC12-F1
#
_entry.id   AF-A0A3D4BC12-F1
#
_cell.length_a   1.000
_cell.length_b   1.000
_cell.length_c   1.000
_cell.angle_alpha   90.00
_cell.angle_beta   90.00
_cell.angle_gamma   90.00
#
_symmetry.space_group_name_H-M   'P 1'
#
loop_
_entity.id
_entity.type
_entity.pdbx_description
1 polymer ?
#
loop_
_entity_poly.entity_id
_entity_poly.type
_entity_poly.pdbx_seq_one_letter_code
_entity_poly.pdbx_strand_id
1 'polypeptide(L)' 'KYLGGHNDLLAGAVVGNKMLISALREFRDITGGIVDPHCAYLLIRGMKTFALRMAQHNHNGMEIAHYLEKHPRIKQ' A
#
# COMPACT_ATOMS: atom_id res chain seq x y z
N LYS A 1 -3.81 -1.43 1.56
CA LYS A 1 -4.08 -0.89 0.20
C LYS A 1 -2.98 -1.37 -0.77
N TYR A 2 -2.43 -0.62 -1.72
CA TYR A 2 -1.76 -1.19 -2.91
C TYR A 2 -0.71 -2.31 -2.68
N LEU A 3 0.08 -2.29 -1.61
CA LEU A 3 1.01 -3.39 -1.27
C LEU A 3 0.29 -4.74 -1.19
N GLY A 4 -0.79 -4.82 -0.40
CA GLY A 4 -1.66 -5.99 -0.31
C GLY A 4 -2.53 -6.15 -1.56
N GLY A 5 -3.18 -5.07 -2.02
CA GLY A 5 -3.86 -5.01 -3.33
C GLY A 5 -5.15 -5.82 -3.52
N HIS A 6 -5.56 -6.66 -2.56
CA HIS A 6 -6.67 -7.62 -2.73
C HIS A 6 -7.88 -7.35 -1.82
N ASN A 7 -7.91 -6.21 -1.12
CA ASN A 7 -9.01 -5.79 -0.22
C ASN A 7 -9.38 -6.81 0.88
N ASP A 8 -8.45 -7.65 1.31
CA ASP A 8 -8.68 -8.78 2.21
C ASP A 8 -7.77 -8.79 3.46
N LEU A 9 -7.05 -7.69 3.71
CA LEU A 9 -6.17 -7.56 4.87
C LEU A 9 -6.04 -6.10 5.33
N LEU A 10 -5.68 -5.92 6.61
CA LEU A 10 -5.21 -4.67 7.17
C LEU A 10 -3.79 -4.83 7.72
N ALA A 11 -2.87 -4.00 7.26
CA ALA A 11 -1.48 -3.99 7.72
C ALA A 11 -0.86 -2.59 7.54
N GLY A 12 0.06 -2.25 8.44
CA GLY A 12 0.91 -1.06 8.35
C GLY A 12 2.33 -1.40 7.94
N ALA A 13 3.06 -0.45 7.38
CA ALA A 13 4.48 -0.56 7.06
C ALA A 13 5.20 0.74 7.46
N VAL A 14 6.37 0.60 8.08
CA VAL A 14 7.28 1.72 8.38
C VAL A 14 8.67 1.32 7.91
N VAL A 15 9.30 2.19 7.11
CA VAL A 15 10.63 1.98 6.55
C VAL A 15 11.44 3.25 6.78
N GLY A 16 12.67 3.11 7.24
CA GLY A 16 13.51 4.25 7.61
C GLY A 16 14.90 3.82 8.08
N ASN A 17 15.65 4.77 8.64
CA ASN A 17 17.00 4.50 9.15
C ASN A 17 16.98 3.56 10.37
N LYS A 18 18.10 2.87 10.61
CA LYS A 18 18.21 1.86 11.66
C LYS A 18 17.88 2.41 13.06
N MET A 19 18.37 3.61 13.40
CA MET A 19 18.16 4.19 14.73
C MET A 19 16.68 4.43 15.01
N LEU A 20 15.95 5.03 14.06
CA LEU A 20 14.51 5.27 14.19
C LEU A 20 13.71 3.97 14.22
N ILE A 21 14.05 3.01 13.37
CA ILE A 21 13.37 1.71 13.34
C ILE A 21 13.61 0.91 14.63
N SER A 22 14.79 0.99 15.23
CA SER A 22 15.08 0.38 16.53
C SER A 22 14.21 0.96 17.64
N ALA A 23 14.13 2.29 17.77
CA ALA A 23 13.27 2.94 18.77
C ALA A 23 11.79 2.59 18.57
N LEU A 24 11.32 2.56 17.31
CA LEU A 24 9.94 2.15 16.99
C LEU A 24 9.67 0.68 17.33
N ARG A 25 10.66 -0.20 17.18
CA ARG A 25 10.52 -1.62 17.54
C ARG A 25 10.35 -1.78 19.05
N GLU A 26 11.15 -1.09 19.84
CA GLU A 26 11.01 -1.09 21.31
C GLU A 26 9.61 -0.62 21.74
N PHE A 27 9.13 0.48 21.16
CA PHE A 27 7.76 0.97 21.42
C PHE A 27 6.69 -0.04 20.99
N ARG A 28 6.84 -0.67 19.83
CA ARG A 28 5.90 -1.68 19.33
C ARG A 28 5.86 -2.91 20.24
N ASP A 29 7.00 -3.34 20.76
CA ASP A 29 7.08 -4.52 21.63
C ASP A 29 6.38 -4.26 22.98
N ILE A 30 6.34 -3.01 23.45
CA ILE A 30 5.57 -2.59 24.64
C ILE A 30 4.07 -2.45 24.34
N THR A 31 3.72 -1.85 23.20
CA THR A 31 2.32 -1.53 22.86
C THR A 31 1.56 -2.70 22.21
N GLY A 32 2.26 -3.72 21.74
CA GLY A 32 1.66 -4.92 21.15
C GLY A 32 1.04 -4.70 19.76
N GLY A 33 1.37 -3.59 19.08
CA GLY A 33 0.91 -3.29 17.71
C GLY A 33 1.55 -4.20 16.65
N ILE A 34 1.33 -5.51 16.75
CA ILE A 34 1.92 -6.55 15.92
C ILE A 34 0.86 -7.07 14.93
N VAL A 35 1.27 -7.30 13.67
CA VAL A 35 0.40 -7.86 12.64
C VAL A 35 0.22 -9.36 12.85
N ASP A 36 -1.00 -9.86 12.64
CA ASP A 36 -1.31 -11.29 12.60
C ASP A 36 -0.45 -12.01 11.51
N PRO A 37 0.15 -13.19 11.81
CA PRO A 37 0.94 -13.95 10.84
C PRO A 37 0.19 -14.28 9.54
N HIS A 38 -1.11 -14.55 9.60
CA HIS A 38 -1.88 -14.81 8.39
C HIS A 38 -2.05 -13.54 7.53
N CYS A 39 -2.34 -12.40 8.16
CA CYS A 39 -2.32 -11.09 7.49
C CYS A 39 -0.95 -10.77 6.86
N ALA A 40 0.15 -11.12 7.54
CA ALA A 40 1.50 -10.97 6.98
C ALA A 40 1.72 -11.87 5.74
N TYR A 41 1.24 -13.11 5.77
CA TYR A 41 1.28 -13.99 4.60
C TYR A 41 0.48 -13.44 3.42
N LEU A 42 -0.75 -12.96 3.66
CA LEU A 42 -1.58 -12.35 2.61
C LEU A 42 -0.90 -11.13 1.99
N LEU A 43 -0.19 -10.33 2.80
CA LEU A 43 0.60 -9.21 2.31
C LEU A 43 1.74 -9.69 1.40
N ILE A 44 2.52 -10.69 1.82
CA ILE A 44 3.60 -11.28 1.01
C ILE A 44 3.06 -11.85 -0.31
N ARG A 45 1.92 -12.55 -0.27
CA ARG A 45 1.22 -13.05 -1.47
C ARG A 45 0.89 -11.89 -2.42
N GLY A 46 0.33 -10.80 -1.89
CA GLY A 46 -0.01 -9.61 -2.66
C GLY A 46 1.20 -8.93 -3.30
N MET A 47 2.34 -8.90 -2.62
CA MET A 47 3.56 -8.25 -3.13
C MET A 47 4.11 -8.89 -4.39
N LYS A 48 3.89 -10.20 -4.61
CA LYS A 48 4.39 -10.91 -5.81
C LYS A 48 3.88 -10.31 -7.12
N THR A 49 2.70 -9.68 -7.11
CA THR A 49 2.11 -9.03 -8.30
C THR A 49 2.07 -7.50 -8.17
N PHE A 50 2.75 -6.93 -7.17
CA PHE A 50 2.68 -5.49 -6.90
C PHE A 50 3.10 -4.63 -8.09
N ALA A 51 4.26 -4.92 -8.70
CA ALA A 51 4.76 -4.15 -9.82
C ALA A 51 3.79 -4.16 -11.02
N LEU A 52 3.24 -5.34 -11.35
CA LEU A 52 2.28 -5.50 -12.45
C LEU A 52 1.00 -4.71 -12.18
N ARG A 53 0.45 -4.81 -10.97
CA ARG A 53 -0.76 -4.07 -10.57
C ARG A 53 -0.53 -2.57 -10.60
N MET A 54 0.60 -2.08 -10.07
CA MET A 54 0.89 -0.65 -10.05
C MET A 54 1.13 -0.08 -11.44
N ALA A 55 1.79 -0.82 -12.33
CA ALA A 55 1.91 -0.41 -13.74
C ALA A 55 0.52 -0.24 -14.39
N GLN A 56 -0.37 -1.22 -14.22
CA GLN A 56 -1.73 -1.13 -14.77
C GLN A 56 -2.55 -0.02 -14.13
N HIS A 57 -2.46 0.16 -12.80
CA HIS A 57 -3.15 1.24 -12.09
C HIS A 57 -2.70 2.61 -12.57
N ASN A 58 -1.39 2.81 -12.78
CA ASN A 58 -0.85 4.06 -13.26
C ASN A 58 -1.28 4.34 -14.72
N HIS A 59 -1.21 3.33 -15.59
CA HIS A 59 -1.66 3.45 -16.98
C HIS A 59 -3.16 3.82 -17.05
N ASN A 60 -4.02 3.02 -16.42
CA ASN A 60 -5.46 3.26 -16.42
C ASN A 60 -5.82 4.59 -15.75
N GLY A 61 -5.15 4.91 -14.64
CA GLY A 61 -5.38 6.16 -13.91
C GLY A 61 -5.06 7.38 -14.77
N MET A 62 -3.99 7.32 -15.56
CA MET A 62 -3.61 8.41 -16.46
C MET A 62 -4.59 8.57 -17.63
N GLU A 63 -4.99 7.46 -18.26
CA GLU A 63 -6.00 7.48 -19.33
C GLU A 63 -7.32 8.09 -18.84
N ILE A 64 -7.78 7.67 -17.64
CA ILE A 64 -8.99 8.23 -17.01
C ILE A 64 -8.78 9.71 -16.69
N ALA A 65 -7.64 10.11 -16.14
CA ALA A 65 -7.36 11.50 -15.83
C ALA A 65 -7.44 12.39 -17.09
N HIS A 66 -6.78 11.99 -18.19
CA HIS A 66 -6.85 12.72 -19.46
C HIS A 66 -8.25 12.76 -20.07
N TYR A 67 -9.02 11.68 -19.93
CA TYR A 67 -10.41 11.64 -20.38
C TYR A 67 -11.28 12.63 -19.57
N LEU A 68 -11.17 12.61 -18.25
CA LEU A 68 -11.96 13.44 -17.35
C LEU A 68 -11.58 14.92 -17.44
N GLU A 69 -10.30 15.23 -17.65
CA GLU A 69 -9.80 16.60 -17.87
C GLU A 69 -10.47 17.28 -19.07
N LYS A 70 -10.78 16.52 -20.12
CA LYS A 70 -11.44 17.02 -21.34
C LYS A 70 -12.97 16.96 -21.26
N HIS A 71 -13.54 16.40 -20.19
CA HIS A 71 -14.96 16.12 -20.12
C HIS A 71 -15.74 17.40 -19.78
N PRO A 72 -16.72 17.85 -20.60
CA PRO A 72 -17.37 19.17 -20.47
C PRO A 72 -18.17 19.38 -19.17
N ARG A 73 -18.55 18.29 -18.50
CA ARG A 73 -19.22 18.31 -17.17
C ARG A 73 -18.26 18.39 -15.97
N ILE A 74 -16.95 18.35 -16.20
CA ILE A 74 -15.94 18.38 -15.13
C ILE A 74 -15.25 19.73 -15.19
N LYS A 75 -15.29 20.46 -14.07
CA LYS A 75 -14.62 21.76 -13.93
C LYS A 75 -13.18 21.53 -13.49
N GLN A 76 -12.26 22.33 -14.02
CA GLN A 76 -10.91 22.45 -13.49
C GLN A 76 -10.92 23.15 -12.14
#